data_AF-A0A4V2ZGZ5-F1
#
_entry.id   AF-A0A4V2ZGZ5-F1
#
_cell.length_a   1.000
_cell.length_b   1.000
_cell.length_c   1.000
_cell.angle_alpha   90.00
_cell.angle_beta   90.00
_cell.angle_gamma   90.00
#
_symmetry.space_group_name_H-M   'P 1'
#
loop_
_entity.id
_entity.type
_entity.pdbx_description
1 polymer ?
#
loop_
_entity_poly.entity_id
_entity_poly.type
_entity_poly.pdbx_seq_one_letter_code
_entity_poly.pdbx_strand_id
1 'polypeptide(L)'
;MNKIEIKEALGSCLFNPEATPIYDVMAGGLIWSDEIPSREEYGQYLKAVYYTRKVIAYRASLTLGVERIELRGDWELLKSIIPNWPGFREERIFGDVQRLLKIHKYKERKVFKKLEDED
;
A
#
# COMPACT_ATOMS: atom_id res chain seq x y z
N MET A 1 2.15 13.86 9.07
CA MET A 1 1.44 12.66 9.60
C MET A 1 1.33 12.79 11.12
N ASN A 2 0.12 12.79 11.69
CA ASN A 2 -0.09 12.85 13.14
C ASN A 2 0.07 11.45 13.74
N LYS A 3 0.97 11.28 14.72
CA LYS A 3 1.28 9.96 15.31
C LYS A 3 0.09 9.33 16.01
N ILE A 4 -0.77 10.13 16.64
CA ILE A 4 -1.93 9.64 17.38
C ILE A 4 -2.95 9.07 16.40
N GLU A 5 -3.31 9.85 15.38
CA GLU A 5 -4.29 9.44 14.37
C GLU A 5 -3.85 8.20 13.58
N ILE A 6 -2.54 8.03 13.34
CA ILE A 6 -2.02 6.82 12.70
C ILE A 6 -2.23 5.59 13.58
N LYS A 7 -1.91 5.69 14.87
CA LYS A 7 -2.09 4.57 15.80
C LYS A 7 -3.57 4.21 15.93
N GLU A 8 -4.45 5.19 15.96
CA GLU A 8 -5.89 4.96 15.97
C GLU A 8 -6.35 4.27 14.69
N ALA A 9 -5.90 4.76 13.52
CA ALA A 9 -6.39 4.25 12.23
C ALA A 9 -5.83 2.88 11.83
N LEU A 10 -4.61 2.53 12.25
CA LEU A 10 -3.88 1.34 11.76
C LEU A 10 -3.40 0.42 12.88
N GLY A 11 -3.47 0.84 14.14
CA GLY A 11 -2.91 0.09 15.27
C GLY A 11 -3.61 -1.24 15.55
N SER A 12 -4.84 -1.41 15.08
CA SER A 12 -5.63 -2.64 15.19
C SER A 12 -5.40 -3.60 14.00
N CYS A 13 -4.68 -3.20 12.97
CA CYS A 13 -4.40 -4.04 11.81
C CYS A 13 -3.41 -5.15 12.19
N LEU A 14 -3.85 -6.40 12.10
CA LEU A 14 -3.07 -7.58 12.47
C LEU A 14 -2.84 -8.45 11.25
N PHE A 15 -1.66 -9.06 11.18
CA PHE A 15 -1.29 -9.91 10.06
C PHE A 15 -2.25 -11.10 9.93
N ASN A 16 -2.73 -11.31 8.71
CA ASN A 16 -3.52 -12.47 8.32
C ASN A 16 -2.86 -13.15 7.11
N PRO A 17 -2.45 -14.43 7.21
CA PRO A 17 -1.87 -15.17 6.08
C PRO A 17 -2.85 -15.32 4.90
N GLU A 18 -4.16 -15.32 5.18
CA GLU A 18 -5.22 -15.41 4.18
C GLU A 18 -5.62 -14.04 3.60
N ALA A 19 -4.90 -12.97 3.95
CA ALA A 19 -5.22 -11.64 3.45
C ALA A 19 -5.01 -11.56 1.93
N THR A 20 -5.99 -10.99 1.24
CA THR A 20 -5.97 -10.88 -0.21
C THR A 20 -5.43 -9.52 -0.66
N PRO A 21 -4.56 -9.47 -1.68
CA PRO A 21 -4.07 -8.20 -2.23
C PRO A 21 -5.09 -7.57 -3.18
N ILE A 22 -5.19 -6.24 -3.13
CA ILE A 22 -5.92 -5.39 -4.07
C ILE A 22 -4.94 -4.37 -4.64
N TYR A 23 -5.07 -4.04 -5.93
CA TYR A 23 -4.26 -2.99 -6.55
C TYR A 23 -4.86 -1.61 -6.29
N ASP A 24 -4.11 -0.75 -5.59
CA ASP A 24 -4.42 0.67 -5.45
C ASP A 24 -3.75 1.43 -6.60
N VAL A 25 -4.57 1.86 -7.57
CA VAL A 25 -4.13 2.65 -8.75
C VAL A 25 -3.47 3.96 -8.32
N MET A 26 -3.97 4.61 -7.26
CA MET A 26 -3.43 5.90 -6.80
C MET A 26 -2.08 5.74 -6.11
N ALA A 27 -1.86 4.63 -5.41
CA ALA A 27 -0.54 4.28 -4.86
C ALA A 27 0.39 3.69 -5.93
N GLY A 28 -0.17 3.11 -6.98
CA GLY A 28 0.57 2.29 -7.94
C GLY A 28 1.13 1.01 -7.31
N GLY A 29 0.45 0.46 -6.31
CA GLY A 29 0.95 -0.65 -5.49
C GLY A 29 -0.17 -1.57 -5.02
N LEU A 30 0.21 -2.65 -4.35
CA LEU A 30 -0.73 -3.59 -3.74
C LEU A 30 -0.99 -3.19 -2.30
N ILE A 31 -2.24 -3.30 -1.84
CA ILE A 31 -2.67 -3.19 -0.45
C ILE A 31 -3.36 -4.50 -0.06
N TRP A 32 -3.10 -5.01 1.14
CA TRP A 32 -3.72 -6.26 1.60
C TRP A 32 -4.94 -5.96 2.48
N SER A 33 -5.89 -6.89 2.50
CA SER A 33 -7.13 -6.74 3.27
C SER A 33 -6.91 -6.63 4.78
N ASP A 34 -5.74 -7.02 5.29
CA ASP A 34 -5.34 -6.92 6.70
C ASP A 34 -4.53 -5.64 7.02
N GLU A 35 -4.26 -4.79 6.03
CA GLU A 35 -3.47 -3.56 6.18
C GLU A 35 -4.32 -2.31 6.48
N ILE A 36 -5.65 -2.47 6.44
CA ILE A 36 -6.64 -1.41 6.60
C ILE A 36 -7.78 -1.92 7.49
N PRO A 37 -8.38 -1.07 8.33
CA PRO A 37 -9.50 -1.46 9.18
C PRO A 37 -10.74 -1.81 8.34
N SER A 38 -11.74 -2.42 8.99
CA SER A 38 -13.03 -2.73 8.37
C SER A 38 -13.69 -1.47 7.81
N ARG A 39 -14.41 -1.61 6.69
CA ARG A 39 -15.19 -0.52 6.08
C ARG A 39 -16.34 -0.04 6.95
N GLU A 40 -16.77 -0.85 7.92
CA GLU A 40 -17.78 -0.48 8.92
C GLU A 40 -17.34 0.74 9.74
N GLU A 41 -16.02 0.92 9.91
CA GLU A 41 -15.42 2.08 10.55
C GLU A 41 -14.98 3.12 9.50
N TYR A 42 -15.93 3.58 8.68
CA TYR A 42 -15.65 4.37 7.47
C TYR A 42 -14.69 5.55 7.67
N GLY A 43 -14.81 6.28 8.79
CA GLY A 43 -13.89 7.39 9.12
C GLY A 43 -12.45 6.93 9.35
N GLN A 44 -12.25 5.80 10.04
CA GLN A 44 -10.93 5.21 10.25
C GLN A 44 -10.38 4.63 8.96
N TYR A 45 -11.22 3.97 8.16
CA TYR A 45 -10.88 3.44 6.85
C TYR A 45 -10.31 4.51 5.92
N LEU A 46 -10.97 5.66 5.79
CA LEU A 46 -10.50 6.75 4.92
C LEU A 46 -9.15 7.33 5.41
N LYS A 47 -8.98 7.50 6.72
CA LYS A 47 -7.71 7.95 7.31
C LYS A 47 -6.60 6.93 7.05
N ALA A 48 -6.88 5.65 7.25
CA ALA A 48 -5.95 4.55 7.00
C ALA A 48 -5.48 4.56 5.54
N VAL A 49 -6.41 4.60 4.57
CA VAL A 49 -6.08 4.70 3.14
C VAL A 49 -5.23 5.94 2.82
N TYR A 50 -5.56 7.09 3.42
CA TYR A 50 -4.78 8.31 3.22
C TYR A 50 -3.32 8.17 3.71
N TYR A 51 -3.13 7.64 4.92
CA TYR A 51 -1.78 7.48 5.49
C TYR A 51 -0.97 6.38 4.81
N THR A 52 -1.61 5.31 4.34
CA THR A 52 -0.89 4.16 3.74
C THR A 52 -0.50 4.41 2.29
N ARG A 53 -1.18 5.28 1.52
CA ARG A 53 -0.96 5.42 0.07
C ARG A 53 0.50 5.67 -0.32
N LYS A 54 1.20 6.58 0.37
CA LYS A 54 2.63 6.85 0.09
C LYS A 54 3.54 5.70 0.52
N VAL A 55 3.20 5.04 1.61
CA VAL A 55 3.93 3.87 2.14
C VAL A 55 3.79 2.69 1.18
N ILE A 56 2.59 2.45 0.65
CA ILE A 56 2.32 1.45 -0.39
C ILE A 56 3.09 1.77 -1.68
N ALA A 57 3.12 3.04 -2.08
CA ALA A 57 3.89 3.48 -3.26
C ALA A 57 5.40 3.24 -3.08
N TYR A 58 5.94 3.50 -1.88
CA TYR A 58 7.34 3.17 -1.57
C TYR A 58 7.58 1.66 -1.58
N ARG A 59 6.70 0.86 -0.97
CA ARG A 59 6.77 -0.61 -0.99
C ARG A 59 6.77 -1.16 -2.41
N ALA A 60 5.90 -0.63 -3.28
CA ALA A 60 5.86 -0.99 -4.68
C ALA A 60 7.19 -0.69 -5.39
N SER A 61 7.83 0.43 -5.05
CA SER A 61 9.15 0.80 -5.57
C SER A 61 10.24 -0.21 -5.18
N LEU A 62 10.24 -0.67 -3.91
CA LEU A 62 11.13 -1.71 -3.42
C LEU A 62 10.86 -3.05 -4.13
N THR A 63 9.58 -3.42 -4.24
CA THR A 63 9.13 -4.64 -4.92
C THR A 63 9.62 -4.68 -6.38
N LEU A 64 9.63 -3.54 -7.06
CA LEU A 64 10.07 -3.42 -8.46
C LEU A 64 11.58 -3.23 -8.62
N GLY A 65 12.32 -3.03 -7.53
CA GLY A 65 13.77 -2.77 -7.56
C GLY A 65 14.15 -1.38 -8.09
N VAL A 66 13.21 -0.43 -8.12
CA VAL A 66 13.44 0.96 -8.55
C VAL A 66 12.99 1.86 -7.41
N GLU A 67 13.87 2.07 -6.45
CA GLU A 67 13.53 2.76 -5.21
C GLU A 67 13.10 4.22 -5.42
N ARG A 68 11.99 4.61 -4.80
CA ARG A 68 11.46 5.98 -4.79
C ARG A 68 11.88 6.70 -3.50
N ILE A 69 13.10 7.23 -3.51
CA ILE A 69 13.75 7.79 -2.31
C ILE A 69 12.93 8.90 -1.65
N GLU A 70 12.13 9.65 -2.42
CA GLU A 70 11.28 10.73 -1.94
C GLU A 70 10.16 10.25 -1.00
N LEU A 71 9.82 8.96 -1.03
CA LEU A 71 8.79 8.35 -0.20
C LEU A 71 9.35 7.59 1.01
N ARG A 72 10.67 7.41 1.10
CA ARG A 72 11.32 6.67 2.19
C ARG A 72 10.97 7.26 3.57
N GLY A 73 10.88 8.59 3.67
CA GLY A 73 10.55 9.26 4.92
C GLY A 73 9.17 8.89 5.48
N ASP A 74 8.15 8.77 4.62
CA ASP A 74 6.80 8.35 5.02
C ASP A 74 6.79 6.87 5.48
N TRP A 75 7.56 6.01 4.80
CA TRP A 75 7.75 4.61 5.17
C TRP A 75 8.40 4.44 6.54
N GLU A 76 9.56 5.06 6.76
CA GLU A 76 10.28 4.98 8.04
C GLU A 76 9.47 5.60 9.19
N LEU A 77 8.74 6.70 8.91
CA LEU A 77 7.86 7.30 9.90
C LEU A 77 6.75 6.32 10.32
N LEU A 78 6.04 5.71 9.36
CA LEU A 78 4.99 4.75 9.69
C LEU A 78 5.57 3.53 10.45
N LYS A 79 6.72 3.02 10.01
CA LYS A 79 7.43 1.90 10.66
C LYS A 79 7.85 2.23 12.09
N SER A 80 8.22 3.48 12.37
CA SER A 80 8.53 3.92 13.75
C SER A 80 7.29 4.02 14.66
N ILE A 81 6.10 4.21 14.10
CA ILE A 81 4.84 4.40 14.86
C ILE A 81 4.13 3.07 15.10
N ILE A 82 4.07 2.21 14.08
CA ILE A 82 3.38 0.92 14.07
C ILE A 82 4.29 -0.18 13.47
N PRO A 83 5.38 -0.56 14.16
CA PRO A 83 6.40 -1.46 13.60
C PRO A 83 5.87 -2.84 13.18
N ASN A 84 4.75 -3.27 13.77
CA ASN A 84 4.11 -4.55 13.50
C ASN A 84 3.02 -4.49 12.42
N TRP A 85 2.85 -3.36 11.73
CA TRP A 85 1.87 -3.25 10.65
C TRP A 85 2.15 -4.30 9.56
N PRO A 86 1.14 -5.07 9.09
CA PRO A 86 1.34 -6.20 8.19
C PRO A 86 2.09 -5.84 6.91
N GLY A 87 1.95 -4.60 6.46
CA GLY A 87 2.56 -4.12 5.24
C GLY A 87 4.08 -3.99 5.22
N PHE A 88 4.74 -4.11 6.39
CA PHE A 88 6.20 -4.14 6.49
C PHE A 88 6.82 -5.53 6.35
N ARG A 89 6.01 -6.59 6.29
CA ARG A 89 6.53 -7.95 6.18
C ARG A 89 7.21 -8.17 4.83
N GLU A 90 8.30 -8.93 4.83
CA GLU A 90 9.09 -9.22 3.63
C GLU A 90 8.28 -9.89 2.52
N GLU A 91 7.34 -10.77 2.88
CA GLU A 91 6.40 -11.42 1.96
C GLU A 91 5.45 -10.45 1.23
N ARG A 92 5.31 -9.21 1.73
CA ARG A 92 4.57 -8.13 1.07
C ARG A 92 5.46 -7.30 0.12
N ILE A 93 6.76 -7.59 0.06
CA ILE A 93 7.77 -6.86 -0.72
C ILE A 93 8.44 -7.78 -1.77
N PHE A 94 8.72 -9.02 -1.39
CA PHE A 94 9.51 -9.97 -2.18
C PHE A 94 8.71 -11.23 -2.53
N GLY A 95 9.18 -11.99 -3.53
CA GLY A 95 8.54 -13.21 -4.01
C GLY A 95 7.42 -12.96 -5.02
N ASP A 96 6.32 -13.72 -4.90
CA ASP A 96 5.22 -13.72 -5.89
C ASP A 96 4.52 -12.36 -6.03
N VAL A 97 4.60 -11.52 -5.01
CA VAL A 97 4.10 -10.14 -5.02
C VAL A 97 4.66 -9.32 -6.18
N GLN A 98 5.93 -9.52 -6.56
CA GLN A 98 6.54 -8.80 -7.67
C GLN A 98 5.86 -9.14 -8.99
N ARG A 99 5.58 -10.43 -9.21
CA ARG A 99 4.88 -10.89 -10.42
C ARG A 99 3.47 -10.30 -10.48
N LEU A 100 2.75 -10.35 -9.36
CA LEU A 100 1.39 -9.79 -9.28
C LEU A 100 1.38 -8.28 -9.56
N LEU A 101 2.28 -7.52 -8.95
CA LEU A 101 2.41 -6.08 -9.17
C LEU A 101 2.72 -5.74 -10.64
N LYS A 102 3.62 -6.48 -11.29
CA LYS A 102 3.95 -6.30 -12.71
C LYS A 102 2.72 -6.50 -13.61
N ILE A 103 1.86 -7.49 -13.31
CA ILE A 103 0.61 -7.72 -14.04
C ILE A 103 -0.32 -6.52 -13.91
N HIS A 104 -0.52 -6.00 -12.70
CA HIS A 104 -1.35 -4.81 -12.50
C HIS A 104 -0.79 -3.57 -13.18
N LYS A 105 0.52 -3.34 -13.10
CA LYS A 105 1.19 -2.22 -13.79
C LYS A 105 1.05 -2.30 -15.31
N TYR A 106 1.08 -3.50 -15.87
CA TYR A 106 0.81 -3.69 -17.29
C TYR A 106 -0.64 -3.34 -17.65
N LYS A 107 -1.62 -3.80 -16.86
CA LYS A 107 -3.04 -3.46 -17.06
C LYS A 107 -3.30 -1.96 -16.94
N GLU A 108 -2.73 -1.33 -15.91
CA GLU A 108 -2.78 0.12 -15.68
C GLU A 108 -2.32 0.90 -16.92
N ARG A 109 -1.12 0.62 -17.43
CA ARG A 109 -0.58 1.28 -18.63
C ARG A 109 -1.46 1.09 -19.86
N LYS A 110 -2.06 -0.10 -20.03
CA LYS A 110 -2.97 -0.36 -21.14
C LYS A 110 -4.24 0.46 -21.06
N VAL A 111 -4.82 0.58 -19.86
CA VAL A 111 -6.03 1.37 -19.64
C VAL A 111 -5.76 2.85 -19.89
N PHE A 112 -4.66 3.40 -19.33
CA PHE A 112 -4.31 4.80 -19.55
C PHE A 112 -4.03 5.12 -21.01
N LYS A 113 -3.26 4.28 -21.70
CA LYS A 113 -3.04 4.47 -23.14
C LYS A 113 -4.35 4.50 -23.93
N LYS A 114 -5.29 3.61 -23.62
CA LYS A 114 -6.59 3.57 -24.30
C LYS A 114 -7.38 4.87 -24.08
N LEU A 115 -7.34 5.42 -22.87
CA LEU A 115 -8.01 6.70 -22.56
C LEU A 115 -7.35 7.87 -23.31
N GLU A 116 -6.02 7.90 -23.37
CA GLU A 116 -5.26 8.92 -24.12
C GLU A 116 -5.51 8.86 -25.64
N ASP A 117 -5.74 7.66 -26.18
CA ASP A 117 -6.03 7.45 -27.61
C ASP A 117 -7.52 7.76 -27.96
N GLU A 118 -8.39 7.95 -26.97
CA GLU A 118 -9.84 8.26 -27.13
C GLU A 118 -10.16 9.77 -27.01
N ASP A 119 -9.18 10.60 -26.64
CA ASP A 119 -9.24 12.08 -26.54
C ASP A 119 -8.69 12.78 -27.80
#